data_AF-A0A2S9V674-F1
#
_entry.id   AF-A0A2S9V674-F1
#
_cell.length_a   1.000
_cell.length_b   1.000
_cell.length_c   1.000
_cell.angle_alpha   90.00
_cell.angle_beta   90.00
_cell.angle_gamma   90.00
#
_symmetry.space_group_name_H-M   'P 1'
#
loop_
_entity.id
_entity.type
_entity.pdbx_description
1 polymer ?
#
loop_
_entity_poly.entity_id
_entity_poly.type
_entity_poly.pdbx_seq_one_letter_code
_entity_poly.pdbx_strand_id
1 'polypeptide(L)'
;KQLLWEEYVAEHQHRAYRYSQFCEHYLRWHKMQKRSMRQIHTAGDKLFIDYCGPTIPVVNPDTGEVRYAQIFVATLGASNYTYVEACPSQKLEHWLEAHANAFTHFGGVPALLIPDNLKAAVTKTDRYEPKLNDSYRKLANHYGTAVMPTRPYKPKDKAKAENAVLIVERWIMMRLRHRVFHTFHVLNLAIRELMDDLNQREMKQLGASRKALFDSLDKPALKPLPVQRYLYTESKRAKVGPDYHIEYRQHYYSVPHQLVGQHVELEANVRLIQIYHQGNLVSQHPASQKAHGLSTHTEHMPSNHQYQKWSPERLLNWGGNVGAATRQVVSTQLSAKDHPAQAYRSCLGLLNLTKKYGDVRLEQACKDALMVNKPYLRFIRNLLKNHREGQLSSESHTTPDIQHSNVRGPNSYH
;
A
#
# COMPACT_ATOMS: atom_id res chain seq x y z
N LYS A 1 41.44 -23.97 -25.07
CA LYS A 1 42.75 -23.69 -24.42
C LYS A 1 43.61 -24.94 -24.39
N GLN A 2 43.09 -26.08 -23.91
CA GLN A 2 43.80 -27.36 -23.94
C GLN A 2 44.15 -27.80 -25.36
N LEU A 3 43.18 -27.83 -26.28
CA LEU A 3 43.42 -28.12 -27.70
C LEU A 3 44.48 -27.19 -28.33
N LEU A 4 44.35 -25.87 -28.13
CA LEU A 4 45.32 -24.87 -28.60
C LEU A 4 46.74 -25.07 -28.05
N TRP A 5 46.86 -25.63 -26.84
CA TRP A 5 48.15 -25.96 -26.25
C TRP A 5 48.72 -27.25 -26.84
N GLU A 6 47.89 -28.27 -27.05
CA GLU A 6 48.27 -29.53 -27.70
C GLU A 6 48.77 -29.28 -29.14
N GLU A 7 48.10 -28.40 -29.89
CA GLU A 7 48.53 -27.94 -31.22
C GLU A 7 49.88 -27.20 -31.14
N TYR A 8 50.03 -26.27 -30.18
CA TYR A 8 51.29 -25.54 -29.96
C TYR A 8 52.47 -26.47 -29.59
N VAL A 9 52.22 -27.51 -28.77
CA VAL A 9 53.22 -28.52 -28.41
C VAL A 9 53.58 -29.41 -29.59
N ALA A 10 52.62 -29.80 -30.43
CA ALA A 10 52.89 -30.60 -31.62
C ALA A 10 53.82 -29.86 -32.60
N GLU A 11 53.65 -28.55 -32.73
CA GLU A 11 54.44 -27.72 -33.63
C GLU A 11 55.82 -27.32 -33.05
N HIS A 12 55.90 -27.02 -31.75
CA HIS A 12 57.11 -26.46 -31.13
C HIS A 12 57.90 -27.48 -30.26
N GLN A 13 57.35 -28.68 -30.08
CA GLN A 13 57.95 -29.84 -29.42
C GLN A 13 58.68 -29.48 -28.11
N HIS A 14 59.98 -29.76 -28.02
CA HIS A 14 60.82 -29.55 -26.83
C HIS A 14 60.99 -28.07 -26.43
N ARG A 15 60.60 -27.12 -27.30
CA ARG A 15 60.65 -25.67 -27.03
C ARG A 15 59.29 -25.11 -26.59
N ALA A 16 58.24 -25.93 -26.55
CA ALA A 16 56.91 -25.50 -26.15
C ALA A 16 56.82 -25.26 -24.63
N TYR A 17 56.21 -24.14 -24.24
CA TYR A 17 55.80 -23.91 -22.85
C TYR A 17 54.88 -25.03 -22.33
N ARG A 18 55.02 -25.35 -21.03
CA ARG A 18 54.06 -26.23 -20.35
C ARG A 18 52.70 -25.54 -20.21
N TYR A 19 51.63 -26.33 -20.06
CA TYR A 19 50.24 -25.89 -20.15
C TYR A 19 49.90 -24.64 -19.31
N SER A 20 50.41 -24.55 -18.08
CA SER A 20 50.20 -23.41 -17.19
C SER A 20 50.77 -22.10 -17.75
N GLN A 21 52.04 -22.11 -18.17
CA GLN A 21 52.70 -20.95 -18.78
C GLN A 21 52.08 -20.58 -20.13
N PHE A 22 51.76 -21.57 -20.97
CA PHE A 22 51.03 -21.33 -22.21
C PHE A 22 49.69 -20.63 -21.94
N CYS A 23 48.92 -21.11 -20.95
CA CYS A 23 47.65 -20.48 -20.59
C CYS A 23 47.83 -19.05 -20.08
N GLU A 24 48.89 -18.75 -19.33
CA GLU A 24 49.19 -17.38 -18.88
C GLU A 24 49.51 -16.46 -20.07
N HIS A 25 50.44 -16.87 -20.94
CA HIS A 25 50.84 -16.10 -22.13
C HIS A 25 49.66 -15.92 -23.09
N TYR A 26 48.90 -16.99 -23.34
CA TYR A 26 47.69 -16.95 -24.15
C TYR A 26 46.65 -16.01 -23.54
N LEU A 27 46.43 -16.03 -22.23
CA LEU A 27 45.50 -15.10 -21.57
C LEU A 27 45.97 -13.65 -21.65
N ARG A 28 47.27 -13.40 -21.51
CA ARG A 28 47.88 -12.07 -21.64
C ARG A 28 47.72 -11.54 -23.07
N TRP A 29 48.05 -12.35 -24.07
CA TRP A 29 47.84 -12.03 -25.49
C TRP A 29 46.37 -11.84 -25.81
N HIS A 30 45.49 -12.74 -25.37
CA HIS A 30 44.05 -12.66 -25.61
C HIS A 30 43.43 -11.40 -24.99
N LYS A 31 43.93 -10.92 -23.84
CA LYS A 31 43.55 -9.61 -23.28
C LYS A 31 43.96 -8.45 -24.19
N MET A 32 45.14 -8.52 -24.82
CA MET A 32 45.61 -7.50 -25.77
C MET A 32 44.82 -7.47 -27.09
N GLN A 33 44.22 -8.59 -27.49
CA GLN A 33 43.38 -8.64 -28.70
C GLN A 33 42.00 -7.97 -28.53
N LYS A 34 41.61 -7.62 -27.29
CA LYS A 34 40.31 -6.97 -27.03
C LYS A 34 40.32 -5.52 -27.50
N ARG A 35 39.87 -5.29 -28.74
CA ARG A 35 39.62 -3.94 -29.27
C ARG A 35 38.28 -3.42 -28.76
N SER A 36 38.26 -2.19 -28.23
CA SER A 36 37.04 -1.46 -27.85
C SER A 36 36.98 -0.14 -28.63
N MET A 37 35.78 0.22 -29.06
CA MET A 37 35.51 1.53 -29.63
C MET A 37 35.25 2.51 -28.48
N ARG A 38 35.88 3.68 -28.53
CA ARG A 38 35.58 4.76 -27.58
C ARG A 38 34.18 5.28 -27.88
N GLN A 39 33.29 5.21 -26.89
CA GLN A 39 31.95 5.79 -27.02
C GLN A 39 32.00 7.28 -26.67
N ILE A 40 31.38 8.09 -27.52
CA ILE A 40 31.11 9.51 -27.26
C ILE A 40 29.69 9.59 -26.72
N HIS A 41 29.52 10.30 -25.61
CA HIS A 41 28.21 10.53 -25.00
C HIS A 41 27.88 12.00 -25.12
N THR A 42 26.84 12.28 -25.89
CA THR A 42 26.27 13.63 -26.01
C THR A 42 25.60 14.00 -24.69
N ALA A 43 25.72 15.28 -24.32
CA ALA A 43 25.08 15.80 -23.12
C ALA A 43 23.55 15.73 -23.22
N GLY A 44 22.88 15.39 -22.12
CA GLY A 44 21.42 15.21 -22.04
C GLY A 44 20.87 14.01 -22.81
N ASP A 45 21.70 13.25 -23.54
CA ASP A 45 21.25 12.19 -24.43
C ASP A 45 20.92 10.90 -23.67
N LYS A 46 21.92 10.30 -23.00
CA LYS A 46 21.83 8.93 -22.46
C LYS A 46 21.87 8.91 -20.93
N LEU A 47 20.91 8.21 -20.34
CA LEU A 47 20.92 7.84 -18.93
C LEU A 47 21.05 6.31 -18.80
N PHE A 48 22.12 5.88 -18.15
CA PHE A 48 22.39 4.47 -17.88
C PHE A 48 21.82 4.10 -16.52
N ILE A 49 21.03 3.04 -16.46
CA ILE A 49 20.31 2.64 -15.25
C ILE A 49 20.61 1.18 -14.90
N ASP A 50 20.93 0.92 -13.64
CA ASP A 50 21.15 -0.43 -13.11
C ASP A 50 20.81 -0.49 -11.61
N TYR A 51 20.83 -1.68 -11.03
CA TYR A 51 20.82 -1.90 -9.59
C TYR A 51 22.19 -2.38 -9.12
N CYS A 52 22.58 -1.99 -7.90
CA CYS A 52 23.70 -2.63 -7.23
C CYS A 52 23.38 -4.09 -6.91
N GLY A 53 24.41 -4.95 -6.94
CA GLY A 53 24.28 -6.35 -6.53
C GLY A 53 24.04 -6.52 -5.02
N PRO A 54 24.84 -5.86 -4.15
CA PRO A 54 24.62 -5.91 -2.71
C PRO A 54 23.38 -5.10 -2.29
N THR A 55 22.82 -5.45 -1.13
CA THR A 55 21.64 -4.80 -0.56
C THR A 55 21.96 -4.20 0.81
N ILE A 56 21.13 -3.26 1.28
CA ILE A 56 21.28 -2.64 2.61
C ILE A 56 20.11 -3.06 3.49
N PRO A 57 20.33 -3.61 4.70
CA PRO A 57 19.25 -3.98 5.61
C PRO A 57 18.55 -2.75 6.21
N VAL A 58 17.23 -2.81 6.28
CA VAL A 58 16.35 -1.86 6.95
C VAL A 58 15.52 -2.64 7.97
N VAL A 59 15.67 -2.32 9.25
CA VAL A 59 15.15 -3.11 10.37
C VAL A 59 13.92 -2.45 10.97
N ASN A 60 12.80 -3.16 10.99
CA ASN A 60 11.61 -2.70 11.70
C ASN A 60 11.90 -2.64 13.21
N PRO A 61 11.81 -1.47 13.87
CA PRO A 61 12.13 -1.34 15.29
C PRO A 61 11.15 -2.09 16.20
N ASP A 62 9.89 -2.26 15.75
CA ASP A 62 8.83 -2.86 16.57
C ASP A 62 8.83 -4.39 16.47
N THR A 63 9.12 -4.93 15.28
CA THR A 63 9.02 -6.38 15.01
C THR A 63 10.38 -7.08 14.86
N GLY A 64 11.46 -6.33 14.70
CA GLY A 64 12.79 -6.86 14.36
C GLY A 64 12.90 -7.40 12.93
N GLU A 65 11.86 -7.30 12.10
CA GLU A 65 11.87 -7.77 10.72
C GLU A 65 12.88 -6.98 9.87
N VAL A 66 13.75 -7.71 9.15
CA VAL A 66 14.78 -7.12 8.28
C VAL A 66 14.31 -7.14 6.84
N ARG A 67 14.20 -5.95 6.24
CA ARG A 67 13.91 -5.75 4.81
C ARG A 67 15.17 -5.32 4.08
N TYR A 68 15.46 -5.93 2.93
CA TYR A 68 16.68 -5.64 2.17
C TYR A 68 16.40 -4.63 1.05
N ALA A 69 16.93 -3.42 1.22
CA ALA A 69 16.82 -2.35 0.25
C ALA A 69 17.66 -2.64 -1.00
N GLN A 70 17.04 -2.47 -2.16
CA GLN A 70 17.66 -2.55 -3.48
C GLN A 70 18.17 -1.16 -3.86
N ILE A 71 19.43 -1.04 -4.26
CA ILE A 71 20.03 0.27 -4.56
C ILE A 71 19.95 0.54 -6.05
N PHE A 72 19.04 1.46 -6.42
CA PHE A 72 18.89 1.96 -7.78
C PHE A 72 20.00 2.97 -8.09
N VAL A 73 20.61 2.85 -9.27
CA VAL A 73 21.65 3.74 -9.75
C VAL A 73 21.31 4.22 -11.16
N ALA A 74 21.30 5.53 -11.35
CA ALA A 74 21.14 6.17 -12.66
C ALA A 74 22.29 7.14 -12.91
N THR A 75 22.97 7.03 -14.05
CA THR A 75 24.15 7.86 -14.37
C THR A 75 24.10 8.43 -15.78
N LEU A 76 24.31 9.74 -15.89
CA LEU A 76 24.33 10.45 -17.17
C LEU A 76 25.59 10.14 -17.97
N GLY A 77 25.42 9.97 -19.28
CA GLY A 77 26.49 9.56 -20.18
C GLY A 77 27.64 10.56 -20.30
N ALA A 78 27.36 11.86 -20.37
CA ALA A 78 28.39 12.88 -20.60
C ALA A 78 29.15 13.26 -19.31
N SER A 79 28.44 13.72 -18.27
CA SER A 79 29.05 14.17 -17.00
C SER A 79 29.45 13.04 -16.04
N ASN A 80 28.92 11.83 -16.21
CA ASN A 80 28.88 10.79 -15.18
C ASN A 80 28.18 11.23 -13.88
N TYR A 81 27.29 12.22 -13.93
CA TYR A 81 26.50 12.61 -12.77
C TYR A 81 25.56 11.48 -12.38
N THR A 82 25.66 11.05 -11.12
CA THR A 82 25.06 9.82 -10.62
C THR A 82 23.97 10.13 -9.60
N TYR A 83 22.79 9.59 -9.83
CA TYR A 83 21.69 9.53 -8.87
C TYR A 83 21.60 8.13 -8.25
N VAL A 84 21.35 8.07 -6.95
CA VAL A 84 21.27 6.82 -6.18
C VAL A 84 20.07 6.88 -5.24
N GLU A 85 19.30 5.79 -5.18
CA GLU A 85 18.16 5.67 -4.30
C GLU A 85 18.00 4.24 -3.78
N ALA A 86 17.63 4.09 -2.51
CA ALA A 86 17.22 2.84 -1.91
C ALA A 86 15.72 2.60 -2.14
N CYS A 87 15.40 1.50 -2.81
CA CYS A 87 14.05 1.06 -3.13
C CYS A 87 13.68 -0.21 -2.33
N PRO A 88 12.38 -0.42 -2.00
CA PRO A 88 11.93 -1.64 -1.31
C PRO A 88 12.12 -2.93 -2.11
N SER A 89 12.01 -2.87 -3.44
CA SER A 89 12.27 -4.02 -4.31
C SER A 89 12.57 -3.56 -5.75
N GLN A 90 12.99 -4.48 -6.61
CA GLN A 90 13.18 -4.24 -8.05
C GLN A 90 11.89 -4.43 -8.86
N LYS A 91 10.72 -4.43 -8.21
CA LYS A 91 9.42 -4.53 -8.89
C LYS A 91 9.17 -3.28 -9.74
N LEU A 92 8.27 -3.43 -10.71
CA LEU A 92 7.94 -2.40 -11.69
C LEU A 92 7.50 -1.08 -11.03
N GLU A 93 6.69 -1.12 -9.97
CA GLU A 93 6.23 0.11 -9.31
C GLU A 93 7.40 0.94 -8.76
N HIS A 94 8.37 0.31 -8.09
CA HIS A 94 9.50 1.00 -7.49
C HIS A 94 10.53 1.40 -8.55
N TRP A 95 10.67 0.59 -9.60
CA TRP A 95 11.50 0.93 -10.75
C TRP A 95 11.02 2.21 -11.41
N LEU A 96 9.73 2.33 -11.72
CA LEU A 96 9.17 3.52 -12.37
C LEU A 96 9.20 4.73 -11.43
N GLU A 97 8.95 4.53 -10.13
CA GLU A 97 9.07 5.58 -9.12
C GLU A 97 10.50 6.14 -9.03
N ALA A 98 11.51 5.27 -9.05
CA ALA A 98 12.92 5.66 -9.03
C ALA A 98 13.32 6.48 -10.26
N HIS A 99 12.75 6.19 -11.45
CA HIS A 99 12.93 7.03 -12.64
C HIS A 99 12.33 8.42 -12.45
N ALA A 100 11.09 8.49 -11.97
CA ALA A 100 10.43 9.77 -11.71
C ALA A 100 11.21 10.61 -10.68
N ASN A 101 11.74 9.97 -9.63
CA ASN A 101 12.62 10.62 -8.66
C ASN A 101 13.93 11.10 -9.29
N ALA A 102 14.58 10.27 -10.10
CA ALA A 102 15.83 10.62 -10.78
C ALA A 102 15.64 11.84 -11.70
N PHE A 103 14.58 11.87 -12.52
CA PHE A 103 14.30 13.02 -13.40
C PHE A 103 14.01 14.28 -12.59
N THR A 104 13.27 14.16 -11.48
CA THR A 104 13.04 15.27 -10.56
C THR A 104 14.35 15.79 -9.98
N HIS A 105 15.26 14.89 -9.58
CA HIS A 105 16.58 15.23 -9.05
C HIS A 105 17.46 15.93 -10.08
N PHE A 106 17.45 15.47 -11.32
CA PHE A 106 18.18 16.14 -12.41
C PHE A 106 17.55 17.48 -12.82
N GLY A 107 16.27 17.71 -12.50
CA GLY A 107 15.53 18.88 -12.96
C GLY A 107 15.20 18.84 -14.46
N GLY A 108 15.25 17.66 -15.08
CA GLY A 108 15.06 17.47 -16.50
C GLY A 108 15.06 16.00 -16.91
N VAL A 109 14.68 15.73 -18.16
CA VAL A 109 14.55 14.38 -18.71
C VAL A 109 15.60 14.16 -19.81
N PRO A 110 16.37 13.05 -19.75
CA PRO A 110 17.28 12.67 -20.84
C PRO A 110 16.51 12.21 -22.08
N ALA A 111 17.17 12.15 -23.25
CA ALA A 111 16.53 11.71 -24.48
C ALA A 111 16.31 10.18 -24.53
N LEU A 112 17.22 9.41 -23.95
CA LEU A 112 17.28 7.95 -24.04
C LEU A 112 17.63 7.31 -22.69
N LEU A 113 16.77 6.40 -22.23
CA LEU A 113 17.01 5.55 -21.07
C LEU A 113 17.62 4.21 -21.52
N ILE A 114 18.72 3.83 -20.91
CA ILE A 114 19.45 2.58 -21.19
C ILE A 114 19.42 1.72 -19.92
N PRO A 115 18.36 0.92 -19.72
CA PRO A 115 18.26 0.01 -18.60
C PRO A 115 18.95 -1.33 -18.91
N ASP A 116 19.58 -1.94 -17.90
CA ASP A 116 20.22 -3.25 -18.06
C ASP A 116 19.27 -4.45 -17.86
N ASN A 117 18.14 -4.25 -17.17
CA ASN A 117 17.22 -5.34 -16.85
C ASN A 117 16.14 -5.53 -17.94
N LEU A 118 16.35 -6.50 -18.83
CA LEU A 118 15.34 -6.91 -19.81
C LEU A 118 14.02 -7.38 -19.18
N LYS A 119 13.97 -7.92 -17.96
CA LYS A 119 12.71 -8.50 -17.42
C LYS A 119 11.73 -7.46 -16.87
N ALA A 120 12.23 -6.42 -16.21
CA ALA A 120 11.37 -5.33 -15.74
C ALA A 120 10.94 -4.41 -16.92
N ALA A 121 11.81 -4.28 -17.93
CA ALA A 121 11.59 -3.42 -19.07
C ALA A 121 10.87 -4.11 -20.25
N VAL A 122 10.92 -5.44 -20.40
CA VAL A 122 10.50 -6.15 -21.62
C VAL A 122 9.61 -7.36 -21.28
N THR A 123 8.39 -7.39 -21.83
CA THR A 123 7.42 -8.50 -21.67
C THR A 123 7.75 -9.71 -22.55
N LYS A 124 8.46 -9.51 -23.67
CA LYS A 124 8.97 -10.58 -24.54
C LYS A 124 10.28 -10.12 -25.20
N THR A 125 11.37 -10.85 -24.96
CA THR A 125 12.70 -10.52 -25.48
C THR A 125 12.76 -10.78 -26.98
N ASP A 126 12.72 -9.73 -27.79
CA ASP A 126 13.07 -9.76 -29.21
C ASP A 126 14.36 -8.94 -29.40
N ARG A 127 15.24 -9.42 -30.28
CA ARG A 127 16.57 -8.86 -30.54
C ARG A 127 16.50 -7.53 -31.31
N TYR A 128 15.44 -7.30 -32.06
CA TYR A 128 15.28 -6.13 -32.92
C TYR A 128 14.10 -5.24 -32.48
N GLU A 129 13.05 -5.82 -31.88
CA GLU A 129 11.89 -5.07 -31.36
C GLU A 129 11.48 -5.52 -29.94
N PRO A 130 12.24 -5.16 -28.89
CA PRO A 130 11.86 -5.51 -27.53
C PRO A 130 10.49 -4.89 -27.20
N LYS A 131 9.47 -5.72 -26.95
CA LYS A 131 8.17 -5.24 -26.49
C LYS A 131 8.30 -4.73 -25.06
N LEU A 132 8.37 -3.41 -24.92
CA LEU A 132 8.42 -2.75 -23.62
C LEU A 132 7.18 -3.12 -22.79
N ASN A 133 7.37 -3.24 -21.48
CA ASN A 133 6.27 -3.29 -20.54
C ASN A 133 5.37 -2.05 -20.74
N ASP A 134 4.05 -2.23 -20.84
CA ASP A 134 3.09 -1.15 -21.10
C ASP A 134 3.24 0.00 -20.11
N SER A 135 3.48 -0.29 -18.84
CA SER A 135 3.68 0.73 -17.82
C SER A 135 4.98 1.52 -18.01
N TYR A 136 6.03 0.88 -18.54
CA TYR A 136 7.28 1.57 -18.80
C TYR A 136 7.20 2.43 -20.06
N ARG A 137 6.44 1.97 -21.07
CA ARG A 137 6.09 2.77 -22.24
C ARG A 137 5.23 4.00 -21.84
N LYS A 138 4.27 3.84 -20.93
CA LYS A 138 3.49 4.96 -20.38
C LYS A 138 4.39 6.00 -19.71
N LEU A 139 5.36 5.57 -18.89
CA LEU A 139 6.36 6.47 -18.31
C LEU A 139 7.19 7.17 -19.39
N ALA A 140 7.69 6.43 -20.38
CA ALA A 140 8.51 6.96 -21.47
C ALA A 140 7.75 8.05 -22.25
N ASN A 141 6.48 7.80 -22.56
CA ASN A 141 5.59 8.75 -23.22
C ASN A 141 5.32 9.99 -22.35
N HIS A 142 5.04 9.80 -21.06
CA HIS A 142 4.76 10.89 -20.11
C HIS A 142 5.91 11.91 -20.03
N TYR A 143 7.15 11.41 -20.04
CA TYR A 143 8.35 12.25 -19.97
C TYR A 143 8.95 12.59 -21.35
N GLY A 144 8.37 12.09 -22.45
CA GLY A 144 8.89 12.31 -23.80
C GLY A 144 10.31 11.75 -24.03
N THR A 145 10.64 10.62 -23.40
CA THR A 145 11.93 9.93 -23.52
C THR A 145 11.78 8.59 -24.25
N ALA A 146 12.85 8.12 -24.89
CA ALA A 146 12.91 6.78 -25.45
C ALA A 146 13.53 5.79 -24.44
N VAL A 147 13.21 4.50 -24.58
CA VAL A 147 13.83 3.42 -23.80
C VAL A 147 14.49 2.45 -24.76
N MET A 148 15.80 2.23 -24.60
CA MET A 148 16.56 1.26 -25.38
C MET A 148 17.31 0.33 -24.43
N PRO A 149 16.75 -0.86 -24.14
CA PRO A 149 17.43 -1.86 -23.33
C PRO A 149 18.79 -2.24 -23.92
N THR A 150 19.75 -2.57 -23.05
CA THR A 150 21.03 -3.14 -23.51
C THR A 150 20.80 -4.47 -24.21
N ARG A 151 21.65 -4.78 -25.20
CA ARG A 151 21.54 -6.06 -25.93
C ARG A 151 21.99 -7.21 -25.02
N PRO A 152 21.21 -8.31 -24.94
CA PRO A 152 21.63 -9.51 -24.22
C PRO A 152 23.02 -9.97 -24.67
N TYR A 153 23.86 -10.39 -23.71
CA TYR A 153 25.20 -10.97 -23.96
C TYR A 153 26.22 -10.04 -24.65
N LYS A 154 26.04 -8.71 -24.55
CA LYS A 154 27.02 -7.71 -25.03
C LYS A 154 27.52 -6.82 -23.87
N PRO A 155 28.57 -7.25 -23.13
CA PRO A 155 29.09 -6.52 -21.96
C PRO A 155 29.50 -5.07 -22.24
N LYS A 156 29.85 -4.75 -23.49
CA LYS A 156 30.36 -3.42 -23.87
C LYS A 156 29.30 -2.32 -23.86
N ASP A 157 28.02 -2.66 -24.02
CA ASP A 157 26.93 -1.67 -23.97
C ASP A 157 26.62 -1.24 -22.51
N LYS A 158 27.14 -2.00 -21.53
CA LYS A 158 26.87 -1.84 -20.09
C LYS A 158 27.97 -1.11 -19.30
N ALA A 159 29.13 -0.84 -19.90
CA ALA A 159 30.33 -0.40 -19.16
C ALA A 159 30.12 0.88 -18.32
N LYS A 160 29.28 1.82 -18.74
CA LYS A 160 28.95 3.03 -17.98
C LYS A 160 28.15 2.72 -16.71
N ALA A 161 27.11 1.91 -16.82
CA ALA A 161 26.28 1.46 -15.70
C ALA A 161 27.12 0.64 -14.70
N GLU A 162 27.91 -0.34 -15.17
CA GLU A 162 28.76 -1.15 -14.30
C GLU A 162 29.77 -0.32 -13.51
N ASN A 163 30.44 0.63 -14.17
CA ASN A 163 31.38 1.52 -13.50
C ASN A 163 30.68 2.41 -12.46
N ALA A 164 29.49 2.92 -12.76
CA ALA A 164 28.71 3.69 -11.81
C ALA A 164 28.33 2.86 -10.58
N VAL A 165 27.85 1.62 -10.78
CA VAL A 165 27.53 0.69 -9.69
C VAL A 165 28.75 0.43 -8.81
N LEU A 166 29.92 0.13 -9.38
CA LEU A 166 31.15 -0.09 -8.61
C LEU A 166 31.58 1.15 -7.80
N ILE A 167 31.35 2.35 -8.35
CA ILE A 167 31.61 3.61 -7.65
C ILE A 167 30.64 3.76 -6.48
N VAL A 168 29.34 3.52 -6.69
CA VAL A 168 28.31 3.61 -5.66
C VAL A 168 28.54 2.58 -4.54
N GLU A 169 28.85 1.34 -4.88
CA GLU A 169 29.19 0.30 -3.91
C GLU A 169 30.36 0.75 -3.01
N ARG A 170 31.43 1.28 -3.61
CA ARG A 170 32.64 1.70 -2.88
C ARG A 170 32.46 2.97 -2.07
N TRP A 171 31.81 3.99 -2.62
CA TRP A 171 31.77 5.33 -2.03
C TRP A 171 30.53 5.60 -1.20
N ILE A 172 29.46 4.85 -1.42
CA ILE A 172 28.20 5.00 -0.67
C ILE A 172 27.99 3.77 0.20
N MET A 173 27.77 2.60 -0.40
CA MET A 173 27.32 1.42 0.35
C MET A 173 28.34 0.95 1.39
N MET A 174 29.63 0.93 1.03
CA MET A 174 30.69 0.60 1.98
C MET A 174 30.74 1.57 3.17
N ARG A 175 30.42 2.85 2.99
CA ARG A 175 30.37 3.81 4.12
C ARG A 175 29.15 3.60 5.02
N LEU A 176 28.09 3.01 4.48
CA LEU A 176 26.84 2.71 5.20
C LEU A 176 26.86 1.33 5.90
N ARG A 177 27.84 0.47 5.62
CA ARG A 177 27.88 -0.95 6.06
C ARG A 177 27.75 -1.19 7.56
N HIS A 178 28.11 -0.22 8.40
CA HIS A 178 28.09 -0.31 9.86
C HIS A 178 26.97 0.52 10.50
N ARG A 179 26.06 1.07 9.68
CA ARG A 179 24.92 1.87 10.15
C ARG A 179 23.65 1.03 10.07
N VAL A 180 22.80 1.13 11.09
CA VAL A 180 21.47 0.51 11.11
C VAL A 180 20.43 1.54 10.70
N PHE A 181 19.54 1.15 9.79
CA PHE A 181 18.46 1.98 9.31
C PHE A 181 17.12 1.36 9.68
N HIS A 182 16.17 2.18 10.11
CA HIS A 182 14.84 1.72 10.51
C HIS A 182 13.74 2.01 9.47
N THR A 183 14.01 2.95 8.57
CA THR A 183 13.09 3.28 7.48
C THR A 183 13.86 3.54 6.19
N PHE A 184 13.21 3.29 5.05
CA PHE A 184 13.75 3.66 3.74
C PHE A 184 13.99 5.16 3.61
N HIS A 185 13.18 5.98 4.31
CA HIS A 185 13.35 7.43 4.31
C HIS A 185 14.70 7.85 4.90
N VAL A 186 15.04 7.34 6.10
CA VAL A 186 16.33 7.65 6.76
C VAL A 186 17.51 7.11 5.96
N LEU A 187 17.39 5.92 5.38
CA LEU A 187 18.41 5.38 4.48
C LEU A 187 18.63 6.28 3.25
N ASN A 188 17.55 6.74 2.62
CA ASN A 188 17.64 7.64 1.47
C ASN A 188 18.21 9.01 1.81
N LEU A 189 17.96 9.54 3.00
CA LEU A 189 18.63 10.77 3.47
C LEU A 189 20.15 10.58 3.56
N ALA A 190 20.60 9.49 4.19
CA ALA A 190 22.03 9.19 4.29
C ALA A 190 22.68 8.93 2.91
N ILE A 191 21.96 8.27 2.00
CA ILE A 191 22.42 8.07 0.62
C ILE A 191 22.57 9.42 -0.11
N ARG A 192 21.62 10.35 0.06
CA ARG A 192 21.69 11.67 -0.59
C ARG A 192 22.94 12.45 -0.20
N GLU A 193 23.27 12.49 1.09
CA GLU A 193 24.49 13.15 1.57
C GLU A 193 25.75 12.57 0.91
N LEU A 194 25.86 11.24 0.85
CA LEU A 194 27.00 10.55 0.25
C LEU A 194 27.03 10.66 -1.28
N MET A 195 25.86 10.72 -1.91
CA MET A 195 25.70 10.95 -3.33
C MET A 195 26.14 12.36 -3.72
N ASP A 196 25.83 13.37 -2.91
CA ASP A 196 26.26 14.75 -3.13
C ASP A 196 27.78 14.87 -2.99
N ASP A 197 28.37 14.27 -1.94
CA ASP A 197 29.83 14.17 -1.76
C ASP A 197 30.51 13.49 -2.98
N LEU A 198 29.94 12.35 -3.43
CA LEU A 198 30.43 11.64 -4.61
C LEU A 198 30.42 12.51 -5.88
N ASN A 199 29.34 13.27 -6.08
CA ASN A 199 29.17 14.10 -7.28
C ASN A 199 30.01 15.39 -7.24
N GLN A 200 30.29 15.93 -6.06
CA GLN A 200 31.14 17.11 -5.87
C GLN A 200 32.63 16.81 -5.97
N ARG A 201 33.02 15.56 -5.79
CA ARG A 201 34.42 15.17 -5.88
C ARG A 201 35.00 15.30 -7.29
N GLU A 202 36.19 15.88 -7.38
CA GLU A 202 36.94 16.00 -8.63
C GLU A 202 37.38 14.64 -9.18
N MET A 203 37.16 14.47 -10.49
CA MET A 203 37.64 13.30 -11.22
C MET A 203 39.05 13.56 -11.74
N LYS A 204 40.03 12.79 -11.23
CA LYS A 204 41.46 12.95 -11.54
C LYS A 204 41.80 13.06 -13.04
N GLN A 205 41.07 12.35 -13.90
CA GLN A 205 41.33 12.36 -15.35
C GLN A 205 40.76 13.58 -16.08
N LEU A 206 39.76 14.25 -15.50
CA LEU A 206 39.03 15.36 -16.15
C LEU A 206 39.28 16.71 -15.47
N GLY A 207 39.83 16.72 -14.25
CA GLY A 207 40.07 17.95 -13.48
C GLY A 207 38.78 18.67 -13.06
N ALA A 208 37.63 18.01 -13.15
CA ALA A 208 36.32 18.56 -12.81
C ALA A 208 35.50 17.54 -12.03
N SER A 209 34.57 18.04 -11.21
CA SER A 209 33.59 17.19 -10.53
C SER A 209 32.45 16.78 -11.46
N ARG A 210 31.74 15.71 -11.11
CA ARG A 210 30.54 15.28 -11.86
C ARG A 210 29.48 16.38 -11.85
N LYS A 211 29.33 17.08 -10.73
CA LYS A 211 28.39 18.20 -10.58
C LYS A 211 28.74 19.37 -11.52
N ALA A 212 30.01 19.75 -11.59
CA ALA A 212 30.46 20.83 -12.47
C ALA A 212 30.22 20.49 -13.96
N LEU A 213 30.51 19.25 -14.35
CA LEU A 213 30.22 18.77 -15.70
C LEU A 213 28.72 18.66 -15.97
N PHE A 214 27.93 18.28 -14.98
CA PHE A 214 26.47 18.24 -15.11
C PHE A 214 25.90 19.64 -15.36
N ASP A 215 26.30 20.62 -14.57
CA ASP A 215 25.78 21.98 -14.68
C ASP A 215 26.17 22.65 -16.01
N SER A 216 27.37 22.36 -16.52
CA SER A 216 27.87 22.94 -17.77
C SER A 216 27.41 22.20 -19.03
N LEU A 217 27.24 20.87 -18.97
CA LEU A 217 26.96 20.05 -20.15
C LEU A 217 25.51 19.54 -20.16
N ASP A 218 25.13 18.72 -19.18
CA ASP A 218 23.89 17.96 -19.22
C ASP A 218 22.67 18.81 -18.89
N LYS A 219 22.73 19.60 -17.80
CA LYS A 219 21.61 20.42 -17.33
C LYS A 219 20.98 21.32 -18.42
N PRO A 220 21.75 22.05 -19.25
CA PRO A 220 21.15 22.84 -20.34
C PRO A 220 20.63 22.00 -21.51
N ALA A 221 21.06 20.74 -21.64
CA ALA A 221 20.67 19.84 -22.74
C ALA A 221 19.49 18.91 -22.40
N LEU A 222 19.10 18.82 -21.12
CA LEU A 222 17.96 18.01 -20.69
C LEU A 222 16.63 18.63 -21.15
N LYS A 223 15.65 17.77 -21.46
CA LYS A 223 14.28 18.21 -21.72
C LYS A 223 13.62 18.71 -20.43
N PRO A 224 12.70 19.68 -20.50
CA PRO A 224 11.98 20.15 -19.31
C PRO A 224 11.12 19.03 -18.70
N LEU A 225 10.93 19.09 -17.39
CA LEU A 225 10.00 18.20 -16.70
C LEU A 225 8.54 18.57 -17.03
N PRO A 226 7.66 17.58 -17.18
CA PRO A 226 6.22 17.84 -17.23
C PRO A 226 5.74 18.44 -15.90
N VAL A 227 4.69 19.27 -15.96
CA VAL A 227 4.09 19.91 -14.78
C VAL A 227 3.63 18.88 -13.74
N GLN A 228 3.06 17.78 -14.22
CA GLN A 228 2.61 16.69 -13.38
C GLN A 228 3.63 15.57 -13.38
N ARG A 229 3.96 15.09 -12.18
CA ARG A 229 4.80 13.91 -11.98
C ARG A 229 4.05 12.66 -12.43
N TYR A 230 4.76 11.72 -13.07
CA TYR A 230 4.22 10.41 -13.38
C TYR A 230 3.87 9.65 -12.10
N LEU A 231 2.66 9.10 -12.04
CA LEU A 231 2.23 8.19 -10.98
C LEU A 231 1.97 6.82 -11.59
N TYR A 232 2.64 5.80 -11.07
CA TYR A 232 2.35 4.42 -11.47
C TYR A 232 0.94 4.03 -11.02
N THR A 233 0.14 3.57 -11.96
CA THR A 233 -1.22 3.06 -11.74
C THR A 233 -1.25 1.58 -12.11
N GLU A 234 -1.52 0.74 -11.12
CA GLU A 234 -1.70 -0.71 -11.27
C GLU A 234 -3.14 -1.00 -11.67
N SER A 235 -3.33 -1.74 -12.77
CA SER A 235 -4.65 -2.22 -13.19
C SER A 235 -4.84 -3.68 -12.76
N LYS A 236 -5.91 -3.97 -12.03
CA LYS A 236 -6.21 -5.32 -11.53
C LYS A 236 -7.69 -5.65 -11.60
N ARG A 237 -8.04 -6.89 -11.91
CA ARG A 237 -9.43 -7.37 -11.78
C ARG A 237 -9.65 -8.01 -10.41
N ALA A 238 -10.73 -7.64 -9.72
CA ALA A 238 -11.08 -8.17 -8.42
C ALA A 238 -12.55 -8.61 -8.39
N LYS A 239 -12.85 -9.65 -7.61
CA LYS A 239 -14.23 -10.09 -7.36
C LYS A 239 -14.74 -9.42 -6.09
N VAL A 240 -15.96 -8.91 -6.12
CA VAL A 240 -16.59 -8.28 -4.96
C VAL A 240 -17.05 -9.36 -3.98
N GLY A 241 -16.58 -9.25 -2.74
CA GLY A 241 -16.93 -10.14 -1.64
C GLY A 241 -18.38 -9.99 -1.18
N PRO A 242 -18.91 -10.95 -0.40
CA PRO A 242 -20.27 -10.90 0.15
C PRO A 242 -20.47 -9.74 1.13
N ASP A 243 -19.38 -9.22 1.69
CA ASP A 243 -19.31 -8.06 2.55
C ASP A 243 -19.18 -6.74 1.78
N TYR A 244 -19.49 -6.71 0.47
CA TYR A 244 -19.44 -5.51 -0.40
C TYR A 244 -18.07 -4.81 -0.44
N HIS A 245 -16.98 -5.57 -0.25
CA HIS A 245 -15.60 -5.08 -0.39
C HIS A 245 -14.82 -5.82 -1.47
N ILE A 246 -13.77 -5.16 -1.95
CA ILE A 246 -12.69 -5.77 -2.72
C ILE A 246 -11.39 -5.68 -1.95
N GLU A 247 -10.52 -6.68 -2.12
CA GLU A 247 -9.19 -6.68 -1.51
C GLU A 247 -8.13 -6.14 -2.48
N TYR A 248 -7.38 -5.13 -2.04
CA TYR A 248 -6.17 -4.67 -2.71
C TYR A 248 -5.04 -4.47 -1.69
N ARG A 249 -3.91 -5.15 -1.91
CA ARG A 249 -2.73 -5.13 -1.01
C ARG A 249 -3.09 -5.37 0.46
N GLN A 250 -3.90 -6.41 0.72
CA GLN A 250 -4.39 -6.78 2.07
C GLN A 250 -5.29 -5.71 2.73
N HIS A 251 -5.71 -4.68 2.02
CA HIS A 251 -6.68 -3.69 2.50
C HIS A 251 -8.01 -3.86 1.76
N TYR A 252 -9.13 -3.67 2.46
CA TYR A 252 -10.47 -3.87 1.93
C TYR A 252 -11.13 -2.53 1.60
N TYR A 253 -11.55 -2.35 0.36
CA TYR A 253 -12.22 -1.14 -0.13
C TYR A 253 -13.65 -1.47 -0.52
N SER A 254 -14.60 -0.71 0.02
CA SER A 254 -16.02 -0.94 -0.27
C SER A 254 -16.42 -0.56 -1.70
N VAL A 255 -17.43 -1.25 -2.21
CA VAL A 255 -18.11 -0.95 -3.48
C VAL A 255 -19.62 -1.04 -3.27
N PRO A 256 -20.46 -0.42 -4.13
CA PRO A 256 -21.91 -0.56 -4.02
C PRO A 256 -22.35 -2.02 -3.90
N HIS A 257 -23.13 -2.37 -2.88
CA HIS A 257 -23.52 -3.75 -2.57
C HIS A 257 -24.26 -4.48 -3.71
N GLN A 258 -24.81 -3.76 -4.69
CA GLN A 258 -25.42 -4.33 -5.89
C GLN A 258 -24.40 -5.08 -6.75
N LEU A 259 -23.10 -4.81 -6.57
CA LEU A 259 -22.00 -5.45 -7.30
C LEU A 259 -21.46 -6.70 -6.61
N VAL A 260 -22.03 -7.12 -5.48
CA VAL A 260 -21.61 -8.34 -4.76
C VAL A 260 -21.62 -9.55 -5.70
N GLY A 261 -20.51 -10.31 -5.69
CA GLY A 261 -20.30 -11.48 -6.56
C GLY A 261 -19.87 -11.16 -8.00
N GLN A 262 -19.95 -9.89 -8.43
CA GLN A 262 -19.49 -9.45 -9.74
C GLN A 262 -17.97 -9.19 -9.75
N HIS A 263 -17.41 -9.02 -10.94
CA HIS A 263 -16.01 -8.61 -11.10
C HIS A 263 -15.94 -7.13 -11.45
N VAL A 264 -15.00 -6.43 -10.81
CA VAL A 264 -14.69 -5.02 -11.05
C VAL A 264 -13.25 -4.88 -11.49
N GLU A 265 -12.96 -3.79 -12.18
CA GLU A 265 -11.61 -3.37 -12.56
C GLU A 265 -11.13 -2.30 -11.59
N LEU A 266 -9.90 -2.45 -11.13
CA LEU A 266 -9.25 -1.57 -10.19
C LEU A 266 -8.14 -0.83 -10.92
N GLU A 267 -8.09 0.48 -10.78
CA GLU A 267 -6.92 1.30 -11.09
C GLU A 267 -6.39 1.91 -9.79
N ALA A 268 -5.23 1.46 -9.35
CA ALA A 268 -4.67 1.80 -8.06
C ALA A 268 -3.31 2.47 -8.20
N ASN A 269 -3.18 3.69 -7.69
CA ASN A 269 -1.88 4.34 -7.51
C ASN A 269 -1.61 4.57 -6.02
N VAL A 270 -0.46 5.19 -5.71
CA VAL A 270 -0.03 5.42 -4.31
C VAL A 270 -0.93 6.38 -3.52
N ARG A 271 -1.85 7.10 -4.19
CA ARG A 271 -2.75 8.10 -3.57
C ARG A 271 -4.22 7.69 -3.63
N LEU A 272 -4.64 7.07 -4.73
CA LEU A 272 -6.05 6.84 -5.04
C LEU A 272 -6.26 5.43 -5.58
N ILE A 273 -7.38 4.84 -5.17
CA ILE A 273 -7.92 3.59 -5.65
C ILE A 273 -9.22 3.92 -6.37
N GLN A 274 -9.27 3.66 -7.68
CA GLN A 274 -10.45 3.84 -8.51
C GLN A 274 -10.99 2.48 -8.91
N ILE A 275 -12.31 2.30 -8.76
CA ILE A 275 -12.97 1.03 -9.03
C ILE A 275 -13.99 1.26 -10.13
N TYR A 276 -13.92 0.44 -11.17
CA TYR A 276 -14.76 0.50 -12.34
C TYR A 276 -15.57 -0.78 -12.50
N HIS A 277 -16.81 -0.64 -12.95
CA HIS A 277 -17.65 -1.74 -13.38
C HIS A 277 -18.10 -1.48 -14.81
N GLN A 278 -17.74 -2.38 -15.74
CA GLN A 278 -18.06 -2.26 -17.16
C GLN A 278 -17.63 -0.90 -17.76
N GLY A 279 -16.44 -0.41 -17.37
CA GLY A 279 -15.90 0.88 -17.83
C GLY A 279 -16.41 2.11 -17.08
N ASN A 280 -17.44 1.99 -16.24
CA ASN A 280 -17.98 3.11 -15.45
C ASN A 280 -17.33 3.15 -14.07
N LEU A 281 -16.89 4.35 -13.65
CA LEU A 281 -16.33 4.57 -12.32
C LEU A 281 -17.44 4.42 -11.27
N VAL A 282 -17.35 3.40 -10.42
CA VAL A 282 -18.36 3.09 -9.38
C VAL A 282 -17.95 3.56 -8.00
N SER A 283 -16.65 3.68 -7.72
CA SER A 283 -16.16 4.07 -6.40
C SER A 283 -14.74 4.61 -6.47
N GLN A 284 -14.41 5.51 -5.56
CA GLN A 284 -13.05 6.02 -5.32
C GLN A 284 -12.73 6.01 -3.84
N HIS A 285 -11.49 5.65 -3.50
CA HIS A 285 -10.96 5.63 -2.13
C HIS A 285 -9.55 6.20 -2.09
N PRO A 286 -9.19 6.98 -1.05
CA PRO A 286 -7.79 7.22 -0.74
C PRO A 286 -7.04 5.90 -0.54
N ALA A 287 -5.85 5.78 -1.11
CA ALA A 287 -5.03 4.59 -0.94
C ALA A 287 -4.51 4.49 0.50
N SER A 288 -4.70 3.32 1.13
CA SER A 288 -4.24 3.03 2.48
C SER A 288 -3.02 2.13 2.48
N GLN A 289 -2.05 2.46 3.33
CA GLN A 289 -0.86 1.63 3.60
C GLN A 289 -1.08 0.62 4.74
N LYS A 290 -2.23 0.66 5.41
CA LYS A 290 -2.53 -0.21 6.55
C LYS A 290 -3.06 -1.55 6.06
N ALA A 291 -2.26 -2.60 6.24
CA ALA A 291 -2.71 -3.98 6.00
C ALA A 291 -3.89 -4.35 6.93
N HIS A 292 -4.79 -5.18 6.42
CA HIS A 292 -6.00 -5.70 7.08
C HIS A 292 -6.97 -4.62 7.58
N GLY A 293 -6.87 -3.40 7.05
CA GLY A 293 -7.84 -2.33 7.30
C GLY A 293 -9.05 -2.39 6.37
N LEU A 294 -10.08 -1.62 6.74
CA LEU A 294 -11.31 -1.43 5.97
C LEU A 294 -11.49 0.06 5.65
N SER A 295 -11.75 0.37 4.39
CA SER A 295 -12.17 1.68 3.90
C SER A 295 -13.59 1.56 3.33
N THR A 296 -14.57 1.89 4.17
CA THR A 296 -15.99 1.64 3.89
C THR A 296 -16.77 2.95 3.79
N HIS A 297 -17.37 3.19 2.63
CA HIS A 297 -18.36 4.24 2.43
C HIS A 297 -19.74 3.75 2.87
N THR A 298 -20.49 4.60 3.56
CA THR A 298 -21.79 4.21 4.13
C THR A 298 -22.85 3.90 3.08
N GLU A 299 -22.82 4.61 1.97
CA GLU A 299 -23.70 4.49 0.81
C GLU A 299 -23.54 3.16 0.07
N HIS A 300 -22.40 2.48 0.26
CA HIS A 300 -22.17 1.17 -0.33
C HIS A 300 -22.92 0.05 0.40
N MET A 301 -23.25 0.25 1.67
CA MET A 301 -23.93 -0.75 2.48
C MET A 301 -25.41 -0.90 2.06
N PRO A 302 -25.99 -2.12 2.11
CA PRO A 302 -27.44 -2.29 2.02
C PRO A 302 -28.15 -1.55 3.17
N SER A 303 -29.38 -1.07 2.95
CA SER A 303 -30.14 -0.30 3.94
C SER A 303 -30.18 -1.01 5.30
N ASN A 304 -30.41 -2.32 5.34
CA ASN A 304 -30.48 -3.10 6.58
C ASN A 304 -29.15 -3.14 7.36
N HIS A 305 -28.00 -2.99 6.69
CA HIS A 305 -26.68 -2.96 7.31
C HIS A 305 -26.28 -1.53 7.73
N GLN A 306 -26.78 -0.50 7.04
CA GLN A 306 -26.64 0.89 7.47
C GLN A 306 -27.29 1.11 8.85
N TYR A 307 -28.43 0.46 9.10
CA TYR A 307 -29.16 0.56 10.36
C TYR A 307 -28.65 -0.38 11.47
N GLN A 308 -27.64 -1.23 11.23
CA GLN A 308 -27.12 -2.15 12.28
C GLN A 308 -26.16 -1.48 13.28
N LYS A 309 -25.71 -0.24 13.02
CA LYS A 309 -24.95 0.55 14.00
C LYS A 309 -25.89 1.23 15.01
N TRP A 310 -26.52 0.43 15.88
CA TRP A 310 -27.15 0.92 17.10
C TRP A 310 -26.10 0.98 18.21
N SER A 311 -25.79 2.18 18.69
CA SER A 311 -25.01 2.37 19.92
C SER A 311 -25.94 2.54 21.13
N PRO A 312 -25.46 2.26 22.36
CA PRO A 312 -26.24 2.51 23.58
C PRO A 312 -26.68 3.97 23.68
N GLU A 313 -25.80 4.90 23.33
CA GLU A 313 -26.06 6.34 23.32
C GLU A 313 -27.19 6.72 22.36
N ARG A 314 -27.22 6.13 21.16
CA ARG A 314 -28.29 6.38 20.18
C ARG A 314 -29.65 5.89 20.69
N LEU A 315 -29.68 4.73 21.36
CA LEU A 315 -30.90 4.20 21.98
C LEU A 315 -31.37 5.07 23.15
N LEU A 316 -30.44 5.55 23.99
CA LEU A 316 -30.73 6.44 25.11
C LEU A 316 -31.26 7.80 24.64
N ASN A 317 -30.67 8.38 23.58
CA ASN A 317 -31.13 9.65 23.00
C ASN A 317 -32.51 9.51 22.39
N TRP A 318 -32.79 8.42 21.66
CA TRP A 318 -34.14 8.17 21.14
C TRP A 318 -35.15 7.99 22.28
N GLY A 319 -34.80 7.23 23.33
CA GLY A 319 -35.63 7.14 24.53
C GLY A 319 -35.90 8.50 25.18
N GLY A 320 -34.87 9.36 25.25
CA GLY A 320 -34.99 10.72 25.80
C GLY A 320 -35.90 11.66 25.00
N ASN A 321 -35.93 11.52 23.67
CA ASN A 321 -36.83 12.29 22.82
C ASN A 321 -38.30 11.93 23.02
N VAL A 322 -38.59 10.68 23.41
CA VAL A 322 -39.94 10.24 23.79
C VAL A 322 -40.29 10.74 25.19
N GLY A 323 -39.35 10.60 26.14
CA GLY A 323 -39.47 11.17 27.47
C GLY A 323 -38.51 10.57 28.50
N ALA A 324 -38.49 11.15 29.70
CA ALA A 324 -37.54 10.79 30.75
C ALA A 324 -37.71 9.34 31.24
N ALA A 325 -38.96 8.87 31.40
CA ALA A 325 -39.24 7.50 31.84
C ALA A 325 -38.85 6.48 30.77
N THR A 326 -39.10 6.77 29.49
CA THR A 326 -38.69 5.91 28.38
C THR A 326 -37.17 5.79 28.31
N ARG A 327 -36.43 6.89 28.48
CA ARG A 327 -34.95 6.86 28.59
C ARG A 327 -34.48 5.99 29.75
N GLN A 328 -35.11 6.11 30.92
CA GLN A 328 -34.76 5.33 32.10
C GLN A 328 -35.00 3.83 31.89
N VAL A 329 -36.14 3.44 31.31
CA VAL A 329 -36.40 2.03 30.94
C VAL A 329 -35.36 1.49 29.97
N VAL A 330 -34.97 2.27 28.94
CA VAL A 330 -33.90 1.88 28.00
C VAL A 330 -32.57 1.70 28.73
N SER A 331 -32.22 2.62 29.63
CA SER A 331 -31.02 2.51 30.46
C SER A 331 -31.04 1.24 31.33
N THR A 332 -32.15 0.97 32.01
CA THR A 332 -32.30 -0.22 32.87
C THR A 332 -32.18 -1.50 32.06
N GLN A 333 -32.78 -1.56 30.85
CA GLN A 333 -32.65 -2.74 29.98
C GLN A 333 -31.21 -2.96 29.48
N LEU A 334 -30.49 -1.88 29.14
CA LEU A 334 -29.09 -1.95 28.71
C LEU A 334 -28.17 -2.40 29.85
N SER A 335 -28.38 -1.91 31.07
CA SER A 335 -27.58 -2.27 32.26
C SER A 335 -27.93 -3.63 32.87
N ALA A 336 -29.13 -4.17 32.60
CA ALA A 336 -29.56 -5.47 33.13
C ALA A 336 -28.93 -6.68 32.40
N LYS A 337 -28.11 -6.46 31.36
CA LYS A 337 -27.44 -7.50 30.60
C LYS A 337 -25.92 -7.32 30.70
N ASP A 338 -25.20 -8.44 30.80
CA ASP A 338 -23.73 -8.45 30.87
C ASP A 338 -23.09 -7.78 29.65
N HIS A 339 -23.74 -7.87 28.49
CA HIS A 339 -23.34 -7.16 27.29
C HIS A 339 -24.52 -6.34 26.71
N PRO A 340 -24.38 -5.00 26.55
CA PRO A 340 -25.46 -4.11 26.08
C PRO A 340 -26.11 -4.55 24.77
N ALA A 341 -25.35 -5.13 23.83
CA ALA A 341 -25.88 -5.65 22.57
C ALA A 341 -27.00 -6.69 22.74
N GLN A 342 -27.04 -7.44 23.85
CA GLN A 342 -28.12 -8.39 24.14
C GLN A 342 -29.47 -7.68 24.39
N ALA A 343 -29.44 -6.43 24.86
CA ALA A 343 -30.62 -5.62 25.13
C ALA A 343 -31.04 -4.76 23.93
N TYR A 344 -30.26 -4.68 22.84
CA TYR A 344 -30.60 -3.82 21.70
C TYR A 344 -31.94 -4.20 21.06
N ARG A 345 -32.22 -5.50 20.90
CA ARG A 345 -33.50 -5.95 20.32
C ARG A 345 -34.70 -5.58 21.21
N SER A 346 -34.56 -5.65 22.54
CA SER A 346 -35.64 -5.27 23.46
C SER A 346 -35.85 -3.76 23.48
N CYS A 347 -34.76 -2.97 23.49
CA CYS A 347 -34.82 -1.52 23.44
C CYS A 347 -35.42 -1.03 22.12
N LEU A 348 -35.01 -1.58 20.98
CA LEU A 348 -35.60 -1.28 19.67
C LEU A 348 -37.07 -1.71 19.60
N GLY A 349 -37.40 -2.85 20.19
CA GLY A 349 -38.79 -3.32 20.28
C GLY A 349 -39.67 -2.40 21.11
N LEU A 350 -39.13 -1.76 22.16
CA LEU A 350 -39.80 -0.75 22.98
C LEU A 350 -39.97 0.55 22.21
N LEU A 351 -38.88 1.09 21.66
CA LEU A 351 -38.87 2.37 20.95
C LEU A 351 -39.73 2.35 19.69
N ASN A 352 -39.86 1.21 19.00
CA ASN A 352 -40.77 1.08 17.86
C ASN A 352 -42.27 1.12 18.24
N LEU A 353 -42.64 1.01 19.52
CA LEU A 353 -44.04 1.17 19.95
C LEU A 353 -44.56 2.59 19.75
N THR A 354 -43.66 3.59 19.70
CA THR A 354 -43.98 4.98 19.33
C THR A 354 -44.77 5.07 18.03
N LYS A 355 -44.38 4.30 17.01
CA LYS A 355 -45.04 4.27 15.69
C LYS A 355 -46.50 3.82 15.75
N LYS A 356 -46.86 2.98 16.73
CA LYS A 356 -48.20 2.40 16.84
C LYS A 356 -49.07 3.10 17.88
N TYR A 357 -48.49 3.56 18.98
CA TYR A 357 -49.23 4.07 20.14
C TYR A 357 -48.97 5.56 20.42
N GLY A 358 -48.00 6.17 19.75
CA GLY A 358 -47.59 7.56 19.99
C GLY A 358 -46.67 7.71 21.20
N ASP A 359 -45.91 8.81 21.22
CA ASP A 359 -44.88 9.07 22.22
C ASP A 359 -45.46 9.29 23.61
N VAL A 360 -46.57 10.03 23.72
CA VAL A 360 -47.24 10.36 24.99
C VAL A 360 -47.70 9.10 25.73
N ARG A 361 -48.35 8.17 25.02
CA ARG A 361 -48.86 6.93 25.61
C ARG A 361 -47.73 5.99 26.01
N LEU A 362 -46.70 5.89 25.17
CA LEU A 362 -45.52 5.08 25.49
C LEU A 362 -44.80 5.60 26.74
N GLU A 363 -44.61 6.92 26.84
CA GLU A 363 -43.99 7.55 28.00
C GLU A 363 -44.79 7.28 29.28
N GLN A 364 -46.12 7.39 29.23
CA GLN A 364 -46.97 7.08 30.38
C GLN A 364 -46.88 5.60 30.79
N ALA A 365 -46.89 4.67 29.81
CA ALA A 365 -46.72 3.25 30.09
C ALA A 365 -45.32 2.91 30.65
N CYS A 366 -44.28 3.63 30.22
CA CYS A 366 -42.93 3.52 30.79
C CYS A 366 -42.89 4.04 32.24
N LYS A 367 -43.56 5.15 32.56
CA LYS A 367 -43.68 5.65 33.95
C LYS A 367 -44.32 4.61 34.85
N ASP A 368 -45.47 4.06 34.44
CA ASP A 368 -46.17 3.03 35.21
C ASP A 368 -45.29 1.78 35.39
N ALA A 369 -44.60 1.34 34.34
CA ALA A 369 -43.70 0.19 34.40
C ALA A 369 -42.51 0.39 35.35
N LEU A 370 -41.99 1.61 35.46
CA LEU A 370 -40.96 1.96 36.45
C LEU A 370 -41.53 1.96 37.87
N MET A 371 -42.75 2.46 38.08
CA MET A 371 -43.39 2.47 39.41
C MET A 371 -43.58 1.06 39.98
N VAL A 372 -43.99 0.10 39.17
CA VAL A 372 -44.14 -1.31 39.59
C VAL A 372 -42.87 -2.15 39.41
N ASN A 373 -41.72 -1.53 39.14
CA ASN A 373 -40.42 -2.18 38.94
C ASN A 373 -40.46 -3.33 37.90
N LYS A 374 -41.21 -3.14 36.81
CA LYS A 374 -41.34 -4.09 35.68
C LYS A 374 -40.91 -3.44 34.35
N PRO A 375 -39.65 -2.97 34.20
CA PRO A 375 -39.18 -2.22 33.02
C PRO A 375 -38.85 -3.12 31.81
N TYR A 376 -39.62 -4.18 31.57
CA TYR A 376 -39.41 -5.09 30.43
C TYR A 376 -40.52 -4.96 29.38
N LEU A 377 -40.12 -5.08 28.11
CA LEU A 377 -40.94 -4.85 26.93
C LEU A 377 -42.31 -5.53 26.93
N ARG A 378 -42.41 -6.77 27.45
CA ARG A 378 -43.67 -7.53 27.48
C ARG A 378 -44.75 -6.86 28.34
N PHE A 379 -44.35 -6.27 29.47
CA PHE A 379 -45.27 -5.60 30.39
C PHE A 379 -45.79 -4.28 29.80
N ILE A 380 -44.87 -3.44 29.32
CA ILE A 380 -45.19 -2.15 28.69
C ILE A 380 -46.10 -2.34 27.46
N ARG A 381 -45.81 -3.35 26.62
CA ARG A 381 -46.66 -3.68 25.48
C ARG A 381 -48.07 -4.14 25.91
N ASN A 382 -48.20 -4.83 27.04
CA ASN A 382 -49.49 -5.27 27.57
C ASN A 382 -50.32 -4.07 28.04
N LEU A 383 -49.72 -3.14 28.79
CA LEU A 383 -50.38 -1.89 29.22
C LEU A 383 -50.97 -1.14 28.02
N LEU A 384 -50.14 -0.89 27.00
CA LEU A 384 -50.55 -0.16 25.79
C LEU A 384 -51.60 -0.89 24.95
N LYS A 385 -51.54 -2.23 24.89
CA LYS A 385 -52.53 -3.05 24.16
C LYS A 385 -53.90 -3.01 24.83
N ASN A 386 -53.93 -2.98 26.16
CA ASN A 386 -55.15 -3.05 26.96
C ASN A 386 -55.65 -1.66 27.42
N HIS A 387 -55.03 -0.57 26.96
CA HIS A 387 -55.37 0.81 27.32
C HIS A 387 -55.35 1.06 28.84
N ARG A 388 -54.35 0.49 29.52
CA ARG A 388 -54.21 0.57 30.99
C ARG A 388 -53.11 1.52 31.45
N GLU A 389 -52.44 2.20 30.52
CA GLU A 389 -51.49 3.26 30.86
C GLU A 389 -52.20 4.42 31.59
N GLY A 390 -51.58 4.95 32.64
CA GLY A 390 -52.12 6.00 33.51
C GLY A 390 -53.02 5.50 34.65
N GLN A 391 -53.44 4.22 34.65
CA GLN A 391 -54.34 3.67 35.68
C GLN A 391 -53.59 3.17 36.92
N LEU A 392 -52.30 2.86 36.80
CA LEU A 392 -51.44 2.50 37.93
C LEU A 392 -50.99 3.73 38.73
N SER A 393 -51.15 4.93 38.16
CA SER A 393 -50.83 6.21 38.79
C SER A 393 -51.97 6.73 39.68
N SER A 394 -53.18 6.16 39.60
CA SER A 394 -54.40 6.80 40.10
C SER A 394 -55.11 6.13 41.29
N GLU A 395 -54.68 4.97 41.82
CA GLU A 395 -55.45 4.32 42.89
C GLU A 395 -54.60 3.70 44.00
N SER A 396 -54.59 4.38 45.15
CA SER A 396 -54.42 3.79 46.48
C SER A 396 -55.67 2.95 46.82
N HIS A 397 -55.86 1.80 46.17
CA HIS A 397 -56.89 0.86 46.61
C HIS A 397 -56.35 0.01 47.74
N THR A 398 -56.72 0.37 48.97
CA THR A 398 -56.86 -0.58 50.07
C THR A 398 -57.73 -1.74 49.61
N THR A 399 -57.13 -2.92 49.45
CA THR A 399 -57.87 -4.19 49.32
C THR A 399 -58.81 -4.34 50.52
N PRO A 400 -60.12 -4.58 50.33
CA PRO A 400 -60.99 -4.98 51.42
C PRO A 400 -60.58 -6.39 51.90
N ASP A 401 -60.53 -6.55 53.22
CA ASP A 401 -60.30 -7.83 53.88
C ASP A 401 -61.48 -8.77 53.58
N ILE A 402 -61.26 -9.76 52.71
CA ILE A 402 -62.26 -10.79 52.43
C ILE A 402 -62.10 -11.87 53.49
N GLN A 403 -62.83 -11.75 54.60
CA GLN A 403 -63.01 -12.85 55.55
C GLN A 403 -63.91 -13.93 54.95
N HIS A 404 -63.31 -15.03 54.48
CA HIS A 404 -64.05 -16.26 54.17
C HIS A 404 -64.12 -17.15 55.42
N SER A 405 -65.32 -17.59 55.79
CA SER A 405 -65.63 -18.45 56.93
C SER A 405 -65.13 -19.91 56.82
N ASN A 406 -64.28 -20.25 55.86
CA ASN A 406 -63.93 -21.63 55.51
C ASN A 406 -62.41 -21.90 55.42
N VAL A 407 -61.56 -21.07 56.03
CA VAL A 407 -60.12 -21.38 56.12
C VAL A 407 -59.87 -22.27 57.34
N ARG A 408 -59.75 -23.58 57.12
CA ARG A 408 -59.23 -24.51 58.13
C ARG A 408 -57.73 -24.26 58.32
N GLY A 409 -57.32 -23.97 59.55
CA GLY A 409 -55.92 -23.77 59.91
C GLY A 409 -55.11 -25.07 60.01
N PRO A 410 -53.77 -24.99 60.16
CA PRO A 410 -52.86 -26.13 60.08
C PRO A 410 -53.00 -27.19 61.19
N ASN A 411 -53.87 -26.98 62.18
CA ASN A 411 -54.09 -27.91 63.30
C ASN A 411 -55.26 -28.90 63.05
N SER A 412 -55.73 -29.05 61.82
CA SER A 412 -56.81 -29.99 61.47
C SER A 412 -56.34 -31.35 60.93
N TYR A 413 -55.06 -31.69 61.09
CA TYR A 413 -54.53 -33.02 60.84
C TYR A 413 -54.01 -33.59 62.17
N HIS A 414 -54.79 -34.50 62.77
CA HIS A 414 -54.35 -35.39 63.84
C HIS A 414 -54.23 -36.80 63.29
#